data_AF-A0AB39V1A8-F1
#
_entry.id   AF-A0AB39V1A8-F1
#
_cell.length_a   1.000
_cell.length_b   1.000
_cell.length_c   1.000
_cell.angle_alpha   90.00
_cell.angle_beta   90.00
_cell.angle_gamma   90.00
#
_symmetry.space_group_name_H-M   'P 1'
#
loop_
_entity.id
_entity.type
_entity.pdbx_description
1 polymer ?
#
loop_
_entity_poly.entity_id
_entity_poly.type
_entity_poly.pdbx_seq_one_letter_code
_entity_poly.pdbx_strand_id
1 'polypeptide(L)'
;MKKTKYFIMGFIFLLFLNSCGYLQYAYEQAVVAAGGIPVTYKDDYKKNEPNAIKNPKYREKIELLLKDIANRELIQESFYSYDGKEKLLLWLPKGIVLSKNKNNEYSGNFIDEKTGYGIPLSFHYKTTCPSVALEMDYKGLKLISGSVKDNNYIYMYMYTYNVNNADIDKLIKKIKEKNGFTHNCKDGKFE
;
A
#
# COMPACT_ATOMS: atom_id res chain seq x y z
N MET A 1 53.43 16.30 -13.86
CA MET A 1 52.37 17.11 -13.21
C MET A 1 50.95 16.89 -13.75
N LYS A 2 50.69 16.71 -15.06
CA LYS A 2 49.30 16.51 -15.56
C LYS A 2 48.60 15.25 -15.00
N LYS A 3 49.31 14.11 -14.94
CA LYS A 3 48.76 12.84 -14.42
C LYS A 3 48.32 12.92 -12.94
N THR A 4 49.11 13.61 -12.11
CA THR A 4 48.81 13.84 -10.69
C THR A 4 47.55 14.71 -10.51
N LYS A 5 47.35 15.71 -11.37
CA LYS A 5 46.14 16.56 -11.33
C LYS A 5 44.86 15.77 -11.65
N TYR A 6 44.91 14.87 -12.64
CA TYR A 6 43.76 14.02 -12.95
C TYR A 6 43.45 13.00 -11.86
N PHE A 7 44.48 12.44 -11.21
CA PHE A 7 44.30 11.55 -10.08
C PHE A 7 43.63 12.26 -8.89
N ILE A 8 44.10 13.46 -8.54
CA ILE A 8 43.51 14.28 -7.48
C ILE A 8 42.06 14.64 -7.82
N MET A 9 41.78 15.02 -9.07
CA MET A 9 40.43 15.37 -9.51
C MET A 9 39.47 14.17 -9.43
N GLY A 10 39.91 12.97 -9.83
CA GLY A 10 39.14 11.74 -9.69
C GLY A 10 38.89 11.36 -8.24
N PHE A 11 39.90 11.53 -7.37
CA PHE A 11 39.77 11.26 -5.94
C PHE A 11 38.78 12.20 -5.25
N ILE A 12 38.82 13.49 -5.57
CA ILE A 12 37.85 14.48 -5.07
C ILE A 12 36.43 14.12 -5.53
N PHE A 13 36.26 13.73 -6.79
CA PHE A 13 34.95 13.31 -7.32
C PHE A 13 34.40 12.07 -6.60
N LEU A 14 35.23 11.07 -6.34
CA LEU A 14 34.88 9.89 -5.54
C LEU A 14 34.44 10.25 -4.11
N LEU A 15 35.12 11.22 -3.48
CA LEU A 15 34.73 11.71 -2.15
C LEU A 15 33.39 12.44 -2.17
N PHE A 16 33.12 13.26 -3.20
CA PHE A 16 31.81 13.89 -3.39
C PHE A 16 30.69 12.86 -3.57
N LEU A 17 30.93 11.82 -4.37
CA LEU A 17 29.96 10.73 -4.57
C LEU A 17 29.70 9.93 -3.27
N ASN A 18 30.71 9.75 -2.42
CA ASN A 18 30.54 9.12 -1.12
C ASN A 18 29.79 10.03 -0.14
N SER A 19 30.14 11.32 -0.06
CA SER A 19 29.53 12.30 0.83
C SER A 19 28.03 12.49 0.55
N CYS A 20 27.64 12.50 -0.73
CA CYS A 20 26.24 12.60 -1.13
C CYS A 20 25.51 11.24 -1.18
N GLY A 21 26.15 10.15 -0.73
CA GLY A 21 25.53 8.82 -0.68
C GLY A 21 25.32 8.15 -2.05
N TYR A 22 25.77 8.74 -3.16
CA TYR A 22 25.60 8.19 -4.50
C TYR A 22 26.30 6.85 -4.69
N LEU A 23 27.49 6.67 -4.11
CA LEU A 23 28.21 5.39 -4.14
C LEU A 23 27.45 4.30 -3.40
N GLN A 24 26.90 4.63 -2.23
CA GLN A 24 26.07 3.72 -1.46
C GLN A 24 24.79 3.37 -2.21
N TYR A 25 24.10 4.35 -2.79
CA TYR A 25 22.90 4.14 -3.61
C TYR A 25 23.18 3.25 -4.84
N ALA A 26 24.28 3.49 -5.57
CA ALA A 26 24.67 2.67 -6.71
C ALA A 26 24.99 1.23 -6.30
N TYR A 27 25.68 1.04 -5.16
CA TYR A 27 25.93 -0.28 -4.58
C TYR A 27 24.62 -0.98 -4.17
N GLU A 28 23.72 -0.26 -3.50
CA GLU A 28 22.40 -0.75 -3.09
C GLU A 28 21.58 -1.21 -4.29
N GLN A 29 21.52 -0.41 -5.35
CA GLN A 29 20.85 -0.75 -6.61
C GLN A 29 21.48 -1.98 -7.27
N ALA A 30 22.81 -2.08 -7.29
CA ALA A 30 23.50 -3.24 -7.84
C ALA A 30 23.21 -4.53 -7.04
N VAL A 31 23.18 -4.45 -5.72
CA VAL A 31 22.82 -5.58 -4.84
C VAL A 31 21.36 -5.98 -5.05
N VAL A 32 20.44 -5.03 -5.14
CA VAL A 32 19.01 -5.31 -5.43
C VAL A 32 18.84 -5.94 -6.81
N ALA A 33 19.54 -5.44 -7.83
CA ALA A 33 19.53 -6.00 -9.19
C ALA A 33 20.08 -7.44 -9.21
N ALA A 34 21.07 -7.74 -8.37
CA ALA A 34 21.60 -9.09 -8.16
C ALA A 34 20.70 -9.97 -7.27
N GLY A 35 19.55 -9.47 -6.80
CA GLY A 35 18.58 -10.18 -5.97
C GLY A 35 18.90 -10.20 -4.47
N GLY A 36 19.94 -9.49 -4.04
CA GLY A 36 20.33 -9.33 -2.64
C GLY A 36 19.52 -8.26 -1.90
N ILE A 37 19.65 -8.23 -0.58
CA ILE A 37 19.16 -7.15 0.28
C ILE A 37 20.39 -6.37 0.75
N PRO A 38 20.54 -5.09 0.37
CA PRO A 38 21.68 -4.31 0.84
C PRO A 38 21.60 -4.16 2.36
N VAL A 39 22.75 -4.21 3.03
CA VAL A 39 22.87 -4.25 4.51
C VAL A 39 22.24 -3.01 5.18
N THR A 40 22.10 -1.93 4.44
CA THR A 40 21.49 -0.66 4.84
C THR A 40 19.96 -0.69 4.85
N TYR A 41 19.34 -1.66 4.17
CA TYR A 41 17.91 -1.89 4.23
C TYR A 41 17.55 -2.74 5.42
N LYS A 42 16.87 -2.13 6.39
CA LYS A 42 16.13 -2.92 7.37
C LYS A 42 14.98 -3.61 6.64
N ASP A 43 14.86 -4.92 6.80
CA ASP A 43 13.77 -5.73 6.21
C ASP A 43 12.46 -5.54 6.99
N ASP A 44 12.17 -4.28 7.35
CA ASP A 44 11.05 -3.88 8.20
C ASP A 44 9.71 -4.03 7.47
N TYR A 45 9.74 -4.12 6.13
CA TYR A 45 8.54 -4.21 5.30
C TYR A 45 8.50 -5.53 4.54
N LYS A 46 7.62 -6.43 4.99
CA LYS A 46 7.45 -7.75 4.38
C LYS A 46 6.82 -7.65 3.00
N LYS A 47 7.17 -8.59 2.12
CA LYS A 47 6.70 -8.66 0.72
C LYS A 47 5.19 -8.57 0.57
N ASN A 48 4.43 -9.23 1.45
CA ASN A 48 2.98 -9.37 1.40
C ASN A 48 2.24 -8.34 2.27
N GLU A 49 2.95 -7.33 2.79
CA GLU A 49 2.36 -6.25 3.57
C GLU A 49 2.17 -4.99 2.72
N PRO A 50 1.21 -4.13 3.05
CA PRO A 50 0.95 -2.92 2.27
C PRO A 50 2.14 -1.95 2.18
N ASN A 51 3.03 -1.96 3.18
CA ASN A 51 4.25 -1.17 3.18
C ASN A 51 5.37 -1.77 2.30
N ALA A 52 5.16 -2.90 1.62
CA ALA A 52 6.18 -3.56 0.80
C ALA A 52 6.80 -2.63 -0.25
N ILE A 53 6.04 -1.66 -0.76
CA ILE A 53 6.52 -0.64 -1.71
C ILE A 53 7.60 0.29 -1.13
N LYS A 54 7.69 0.42 0.20
CA LYS A 54 8.76 1.16 0.87
C LYS A 54 10.06 0.36 0.94
N ASN A 55 10.03 -0.94 0.67
CA ASN A 55 11.21 -1.79 0.56
C ASN A 55 11.77 -1.72 -0.87
N PRO A 56 12.98 -1.20 -1.11
CA PRO A 56 13.51 -1.07 -2.46
C PRO A 56 13.71 -2.38 -3.21
N LYS A 57 13.84 -3.51 -2.50
CA LYS A 57 13.82 -4.83 -3.13
C LYS A 57 12.53 -5.12 -3.91
N TYR A 58 11.42 -4.54 -3.47
CA TYR A 58 10.08 -4.78 -4.01
C TYR A 58 9.50 -3.56 -4.73
N ARG A 59 9.97 -2.36 -4.41
CA ARG A 59 9.40 -1.08 -4.86
C ARG A 59 9.12 -1.03 -6.36
N GLU A 60 10.14 -1.20 -7.20
CA GLU A 60 9.98 -1.11 -8.66
C GLU A 60 8.97 -2.15 -9.19
N LYS A 61 9.03 -3.38 -8.66
CA LYS A 61 8.10 -4.46 -9.03
C LYS A 61 6.67 -4.13 -8.62
N ILE A 62 6.48 -3.51 -7.46
CA ILE A 62 5.16 -3.09 -6.99
C ILE A 62 4.65 -1.89 -7.78
N GLU A 63 5.50 -0.92 -8.13
CA GLU A 63 5.12 0.22 -8.98
C GLU A 63 4.66 -0.24 -10.38
N LEU A 64 5.38 -1.18 -11.00
CA LEU A 64 4.95 -1.80 -12.27
C LEU A 64 3.65 -2.61 -12.12
N LEU A 65 3.52 -3.36 -11.03
CA LEU A 65 2.33 -4.13 -10.72
C LEU A 65 1.11 -3.22 -10.52
N LEU A 66 1.27 -2.08 -9.85
CA LEU A 66 0.18 -1.11 -9.63
C LEU A 66 -0.37 -0.56 -10.94
N LYS A 67 0.50 -0.26 -11.91
CA LYS A 67 0.10 0.17 -13.26
C LYS A 67 -0.74 -0.90 -13.95
N ASP A 68 -0.37 -2.18 -13.84
CA ASP A 68 -1.15 -3.29 -14.36
C ASP A 68 -2.52 -3.40 -13.64
N ILE A 69 -2.50 -3.46 -12.31
CA ILE A 69 -3.70 -3.59 -11.46
C ILE A 69 -4.72 -2.47 -11.71
N ALA A 70 -4.27 -1.22 -11.82
CA ALA A 70 -5.14 -0.07 -12.06
C ALA A 70 -5.95 -0.21 -13.38
N ASN A 71 -5.47 -1.00 -14.33
CA ASN A 71 -6.11 -1.26 -15.61
C ASN A 71 -6.92 -2.57 -15.66
N ARG A 72 -6.74 -3.50 -14.71
CA ARG A 72 -7.50 -4.77 -14.66
C ARG A 72 -8.99 -4.54 -14.46
N GLU A 73 -9.81 -5.42 -15.02
CA GLU A 73 -11.26 -5.45 -14.75
C GLU A 73 -11.53 -5.65 -13.26
N LEU A 74 -12.62 -5.06 -12.77
CA LEU A 74 -13.10 -5.33 -11.43
C LEU A 74 -13.99 -6.58 -11.45
N ILE A 75 -13.70 -7.50 -10.55
CA ILE A 75 -14.49 -8.69 -10.28
C ILE A 75 -15.07 -8.60 -8.88
N GLN A 76 -16.27 -9.15 -8.70
CA GLN A 76 -16.92 -9.17 -7.40
C GLN A 76 -16.39 -10.33 -6.58
N GLU A 77 -15.70 -10.01 -5.50
CA GLU A 77 -15.18 -10.95 -4.53
C GLU A 77 -16.04 -10.95 -3.27
N SER A 78 -16.18 -12.12 -2.65
CA SER A 78 -16.88 -12.25 -1.38
C SER A 78 -15.94 -12.66 -0.27
N PHE A 79 -16.02 -11.97 0.86
CA PHE A 79 -15.20 -12.25 2.02
C PHE A 79 -16.01 -12.01 3.29
N TYR A 80 -15.47 -12.44 4.42
CA TYR A 80 -16.10 -12.20 5.71
C TYR A 80 -15.44 -10.99 6.38
N SER A 81 -16.23 -10.21 7.13
CA SER A 81 -15.73 -9.18 8.04
C SER A 81 -14.70 -9.76 9.02
N TYR A 82 -13.95 -8.87 9.68
CA TYR A 82 -12.93 -9.27 10.66
C TYR A 82 -13.49 -10.19 11.77
N ASP A 83 -14.74 -10.02 12.18
CA ASP A 83 -15.40 -10.86 13.20
C ASP A 83 -16.07 -12.13 12.63
N GLY A 84 -15.97 -12.36 11.32
CA GLY A 84 -16.51 -13.54 10.65
C GLY A 84 -18.04 -13.56 10.49
N LYS A 85 -18.74 -12.53 10.96
CA LYS A 85 -20.22 -12.54 11.06
C LYS A 85 -20.91 -12.00 9.82
N GLU A 86 -20.26 -11.12 9.07
CA GLU A 86 -20.86 -10.47 7.92
C GLU A 86 -20.15 -10.84 6.63
N LYS A 87 -20.94 -11.27 5.63
CA LYS A 87 -20.45 -11.49 4.29
C LYS A 87 -20.46 -10.16 3.53
N LEU A 88 -19.28 -9.77 3.08
CA LEU A 88 -19.02 -8.57 2.31
C LEU A 88 -18.79 -8.91 0.86
N LEU A 89 -19.35 -8.09 -0.02
CA LEU A 89 -19.15 -8.17 -1.46
C LEU A 89 -18.44 -6.89 -1.90
N LEU A 90 -17.23 -7.02 -2.45
CA LEU A 90 -16.53 -5.90 -3.07
C LEU A 90 -16.07 -6.22 -4.47
N TRP A 91 -16.10 -5.20 -5.31
CA TRP A 91 -15.50 -5.19 -6.62
C TRP A 91 -14.02 -4.80 -6.50
N LEU A 92 -13.14 -5.75 -6.74
CA LEU A 92 -11.68 -5.60 -6.68
C LEU A 92 -11.06 -5.93 -8.04
N PRO A 93 -9.88 -5.39 -8.37
CA PRO A 93 -9.19 -5.77 -9.60
C PRO A 93 -8.93 -7.27 -9.63
N LYS A 94 -9.10 -7.89 -10.79
CA LYS A 94 -8.86 -9.33 -10.98
C LYS A 94 -7.51 -9.77 -10.41
N GLY A 95 -7.51 -10.84 -9.61
CA GLY A 95 -6.32 -11.40 -8.98
C GLY A 95 -5.84 -10.67 -7.72
N ILE A 96 -6.60 -9.69 -7.23
CA ILE A 96 -6.36 -9.05 -5.94
C ILE A 96 -7.23 -9.71 -4.87
N VAL A 97 -6.58 -10.22 -3.84
CA VAL A 97 -7.23 -10.98 -2.75
C VAL A 97 -6.88 -10.40 -1.40
N LEU A 98 -7.76 -10.60 -0.41
CA LEU A 98 -7.46 -10.27 0.98
C LEU A 98 -6.43 -11.25 1.55
N SER A 99 -5.38 -10.69 2.15
CA SER A 99 -4.42 -11.46 2.93
C SER A 99 -5.08 -12.00 4.18
N LYS A 100 -4.71 -13.23 4.54
CA LYS A 100 -5.07 -13.84 5.82
C LYS A 100 -3.86 -13.80 6.77
N ASN A 101 -4.12 -13.63 8.05
CA ASN A 101 -3.11 -13.79 9.09
C ASN A 101 -2.84 -15.28 9.36
N LYS A 102 -1.90 -15.58 10.28
CA LYS A 102 -1.56 -16.96 10.65
C LYS A 102 -2.72 -17.77 11.23
N ASN A 103 -3.74 -17.08 11.76
CA ASN A 103 -4.94 -17.68 12.35
C ASN A 103 -6.09 -17.80 11.33
N ASN A 104 -5.79 -17.60 10.02
CA ASN A 104 -6.75 -17.67 8.91
C ASN A 104 -7.84 -16.57 8.95
N GLU A 105 -7.63 -15.50 9.71
CA GLU A 105 -8.50 -14.33 9.74
C GLU A 105 -8.06 -13.29 8.70
N TYR A 106 -9.01 -12.57 8.11
CA TYR A 106 -8.69 -11.52 7.15
C TYR A 106 -7.98 -10.35 7.83
N SER A 107 -6.78 -10.01 7.35
CA SER A 107 -5.95 -8.94 7.94
C SER A 107 -6.34 -7.54 7.44
N GLY A 108 -7.26 -7.45 6.49
CA GLY A 108 -7.63 -6.20 5.80
C GLY A 108 -6.64 -5.76 4.72
N ASN A 109 -5.49 -6.43 4.59
CA ASN A 109 -4.46 -6.10 3.59
C ASN A 109 -4.76 -6.80 2.27
N PHE A 110 -4.35 -6.20 1.17
CA PHE A 110 -4.47 -6.80 -0.16
C PHE A 110 -3.15 -7.32 -0.68
N ILE A 111 -3.21 -8.46 -1.36
CA ILE A 111 -2.08 -9.00 -2.12
C ILE A 111 -2.52 -9.30 -3.55
N ASP A 112 -1.59 -9.20 -4.49
CA ASP A 112 -1.75 -9.81 -5.81
C ASP A 112 -1.45 -11.31 -5.72
N GLU A 113 -2.43 -12.14 -6.05
CA GLU A 113 -2.35 -13.61 -5.91
C GLU A 113 -1.21 -14.21 -6.73
N LYS A 114 -0.96 -13.67 -7.93
CA LYS A 114 0.08 -14.16 -8.85
C LYS A 114 1.49 -13.90 -8.32
N THR A 115 1.72 -12.72 -7.76
CA THR A 115 3.07 -12.27 -7.36
C THR A 115 3.34 -12.38 -5.87
N GLY A 116 2.29 -12.40 -5.04
CA GLY A 116 2.33 -12.34 -3.59
C GLY A 116 2.76 -10.97 -3.03
N TYR A 117 2.77 -9.92 -3.84
CA TYR A 117 3.11 -8.57 -3.39
C TYR A 117 1.93 -7.90 -2.69
N GLY A 118 2.21 -7.28 -1.54
CA GLY A 118 1.28 -6.43 -0.84
C GLY A 118 0.97 -5.17 -1.63
N ILE A 119 -0.31 -4.87 -1.78
CA ILE A 119 -0.78 -3.63 -2.39
C ILE A 119 -0.81 -2.57 -1.29
N PRO A 120 -0.37 -1.33 -1.55
CA PRO A 120 -0.44 -0.20 -0.61
C PRO A 120 -1.87 0.30 -0.41
N LEU A 121 -2.77 -0.64 -0.12
CA LEU A 121 -4.20 -0.50 0.07
C LEU A 121 -4.62 -1.49 1.14
N SER A 122 -5.39 -1.02 2.12
CA SER A 122 -6.00 -1.88 3.13
C SER A 122 -7.42 -1.43 3.43
N PHE A 123 -8.28 -2.38 3.78
CA PHE A 123 -9.57 -2.12 4.40
C PHE A 123 -9.56 -2.48 5.86
N HIS A 124 -10.15 -1.59 6.65
CA HIS A 124 -10.29 -1.78 8.08
C HIS A 124 -11.73 -1.50 8.50
N TYR A 125 -12.10 -2.05 9.64
CA TYR A 125 -13.44 -1.97 10.20
C TYR A 125 -13.44 -1.15 11.48
N LYS A 126 -14.48 -0.34 11.69
CA LYS A 126 -14.78 0.29 12.98
C LYS A 126 -16.27 0.21 13.24
N THR A 127 -16.66 0.13 14.51
CA THR A 127 -18.06 0.17 14.97
C THR A 127 -18.58 1.60 15.13
N THR A 128 -17.69 2.59 15.06
CA THR A 128 -18.00 4.01 15.17
C THR A 128 -17.48 4.77 13.95
N CYS A 129 -18.22 5.81 13.58
CA CYS A 129 -17.83 6.73 12.52
C CYS A 129 -16.50 7.38 12.93
N PRO A 130 -15.43 7.26 12.12
CA PRO A 130 -14.13 7.83 12.46
C PRO A 130 -14.25 9.34 12.69
N SER A 131 -13.58 9.88 13.70
CA SER A 131 -13.57 11.32 13.96
C SER A 131 -12.89 12.10 12.83
N VAL A 132 -13.21 13.40 12.73
CA VAL A 132 -12.65 14.37 11.74
C VAL A 132 -11.11 14.27 11.60
N ALA A 133 -10.40 14.00 12.70
CA ALA A 133 -8.94 13.85 12.69
C ALA A 133 -8.43 12.62 11.91
N LEU A 134 -9.23 11.55 11.78
CA LEU A 134 -8.94 10.38 10.94
C LEU A 134 -9.42 10.57 9.50
N GLU A 135 -10.26 11.58 9.22
CA GLU A 135 -10.78 11.88 7.88
C GLU A 135 -9.72 12.33 6.90
N MET A 136 -8.69 13.03 7.37
CA MET A 136 -7.56 13.43 6.53
C MET A 136 -6.79 12.25 5.94
N ASP A 137 -6.98 11.06 6.51
CA ASP A 137 -6.12 9.90 6.35
C ASP A 137 -6.80 8.76 5.57
N TYR A 138 -8.14 8.66 5.63
CA TYR A 138 -8.87 7.65 4.86
C TYR A 138 -9.30 8.14 3.47
N LYS A 139 -9.14 7.27 2.48
CA LYS A 139 -9.46 7.55 1.08
C LYS A 139 -10.94 7.31 0.74
N GLY A 140 -11.67 6.58 1.57
CA GLY A 140 -13.11 6.37 1.43
C GLY A 140 -13.71 5.66 2.63
N LEU A 141 -15.01 5.84 2.85
CA LEU A 141 -15.79 5.28 3.93
C LEU A 141 -17.04 4.60 3.36
N LYS A 142 -17.38 3.41 3.85
CA LYS A 142 -18.63 2.72 3.48
C LYS A 142 -19.28 2.12 4.70
N LEU A 143 -20.58 2.38 4.85
CA LEU A 143 -21.40 1.68 5.82
C LEU A 143 -21.74 0.27 5.31
N ILE A 144 -21.38 -0.75 6.08
CA ILE A 144 -21.58 -2.16 5.73
C ILE A 144 -22.85 -2.71 6.36
N SER A 145 -23.01 -2.42 7.65
CA SER A 145 -24.15 -2.83 8.45
C SER A 145 -24.41 -1.78 9.52
N GLY A 146 -25.66 -1.65 9.92
CA GLY A 146 -26.08 -0.69 10.92
C GLY A 146 -27.37 -1.11 11.57
N SER A 147 -27.34 -1.35 12.89
CA SER A 147 -28.55 -1.21 13.69
C SER A 147 -28.67 0.26 14.09
N VAL A 148 -29.64 0.97 13.49
CA VAL A 148 -29.95 2.37 13.87
C VAL A 148 -30.30 2.48 15.36
N LYS A 149 -30.79 1.40 15.97
CA LYS A 149 -31.16 1.34 17.38
C LYS A 149 -29.96 1.33 18.34
N ASP A 150 -28.82 0.76 17.93
CA ASP A 150 -27.70 0.49 18.85
C ASP A 150 -26.42 1.27 18.51
N ASN A 151 -26.47 2.15 17.50
CA ASN A 151 -25.31 2.91 17.00
C ASN A 151 -24.12 2.03 16.56
N ASN A 152 -24.36 0.73 16.36
CA ASN A 152 -23.36 -0.25 15.92
C ASN A 152 -23.33 -0.26 14.40
N TYR A 153 -22.47 0.58 13.84
CA TYR A 153 -22.28 0.72 12.41
C TYR A 153 -20.92 0.17 12.03
N ILE A 154 -20.85 -0.82 11.14
CA ILE A 154 -19.55 -1.30 10.64
C ILE A 154 -19.13 -0.43 9.47
N TYR A 155 -18.09 0.36 9.69
CA TYR A 155 -17.49 1.23 8.70
C TYR A 155 -16.26 0.57 8.07
N MET A 156 -16.25 0.44 6.75
CA MET A 156 -15.05 0.10 6.01
C MET A 156 -14.32 1.38 5.60
N TYR A 157 -13.05 1.51 5.97
CA TYR A 157 -12.22 2.62 5.50
C TYR A 157 -10.97 2.14 4.77
N MET A 158 -10.54 2.94 3.79
CA MET A 158 -9.44 2.63 2.87
C MET A 158 -8.23 3.50 3.17
N TYR A 159 -7.04 2.92 3.37
CA TYR A 159 -5.81 3.67 3.66
C TYR A 159 -4.72 3.46 2.61
N THR A 160 -3.88 4.48 2.40
CA THR A 160 -2.65 4.42 1.58
C THR A 160 -1.45 4.79 2.42
N TYR A 161 -0.35 4.06 2.28
CA TYR A 161 0.83 4.21 3.14
C TYR A 161 1.76 5.39 2.75
N ASN A 162 1.21 6.58 2.49
CA ASN A 162 1.92 7.79 2.06
C ASN A 162 2.83 7.56 0.84
N VAL A 163 2.29 6.88 -0.17
CA VAL A 163 2.97 6.65 -1.44
C VAL A 163 2.35 7.58 -2.47
N ASN A 164 3.13 8.53 -2.96
CA ASN A 164 2.70 9.37 -4.07
C ASN A 164 2.86 8.59 -5.39
N ASN A 165 1.76 8.02 -5.88
CA ASN A 165 1.73 7.24 -7.12
C ASN A 165 0.34 7.35 -7.77
N ALA A 166 0.32 7.85 -9.01
CA ALA A 166 -0.92 8.10 -9.74
C ALA A 166 -1.74 6.84 -10.06
N ASP A 167 -1.09 5.67 -10.21
CA ASP A 167 -1.76 4.40 -10.43
C ASP A 167 -2.52 3.94 -9.17
N ILE A 168 -2.00 4.25 -7.97
CA ILE A 168 -2.71 4.02 -6.71
C ILE A 168 -3.96 4.88 -6.66
N ASP A 169 -3.86 6.18 -6.97
CA ASP A 169 -5.01 7.08 -6.96
C ASP A 169 -6.09 6.65 -7.97
N LYS A 170 -5.67 6.23 -9.16
CA LYS A 170 -6.56 5.67 -10.19
C LYS A 170 -7.27 4.41 -9.69
N LEU A 171 -6.52 3.48 -9.10
CA LEU A 171 -7.07 2.25 -8.52
C LEU A 171 -8.09 2.54 -7.43
N ILE A 172 -7.75 3.44 -6.51
CA ILE A 172 -8.59 3.89 -5.40
C ILE A 172 -9.89 4.49 -5.91
N LYS A 173 -9.82 5.43 -6.85
CA LYS A 173 -11.00 6.05 -7.45
C LYS A 173 -11.94 4.98 -8.04
N LYS A 174 -11.39 4.05 -8.82
CA LYS A 174 -12.13 2.97 -9.46
C LYS A 174 -12.83 2.06 -8.46
N ILE A 175 -12.12 1.64 -7.40
CA ILE A 175 -12.70 0.80 -6.33
C ILE A 175 -13.79 1.58 -5.58
N LYS A 176 -13.55 2.84 -5.23
CA LYS A 176 -14.53 3.68 -4.52
C LYS A 176 -15.83 3.80 -5.29
N GLU A 177 -15.75 4.23 -6.55
CA GLU A 177 -16.91 4.46 -7.41
C GLU A 177 -17.72 3.19 -7.59
N LYS A 178 -17.08 2.06 -7.88
CA LYS A 178 -17.78 0.79 -8.11
C LYS A 178 -18.44 0.23 -6.85
N ASN A 179 -17.84 0.47 -5.68
CA ASN A 179 -18.32 -0.09 -4.42
C ASN A 179 -19.17 0.86 -3.59
N GLY A 180 -19.34 2.12 -4.01
CA GLY A 180 -20.12 3.12 -3.28
C GLY A 180 -19.44 3.63 -2.01
N PHE A 181 -18.12 3.75 -1.98
CA PHE A 181 -17.42 4.42 -0.88
C PHE A 181 -17.58 5.94 -1.02
N THR A 182 -18.04 6.59 0.05
CA THR A 182 -18.20 8.04 0.16
C THR A 182 -17.14 8.62 1.12
N HIS A 183 -17.33 9.84 1.61
CA HIS A 183 -16.42 10.50 2.55
C HIS A 183 -17.22 11.37 3.54
N ASN A 184 -18.25 10.80 4.16
CA ASN A 184 -19.27 11.61 4.80
C ASN A 184 -19.53 11.07 6.21
N CYS A 185 -18.69 11.50 7.13
CA CYS A 185 -18.88 11.30 8.55
C CYS A 185 -19.06 12.69 9.18
N LYS A 186 -20.30 13.14 9.35
CA LYS A 186 -20.59 14.45 9.93
C LYS A 186 -21.04 14.28 11.38
N ASP A 187 -20.32 14.91 12.30
CA ASP A 187 -20.62 14.87 13.75
C ASP A 187 -20.78 13.44 14.32
N GLY A 188 -19.99 12.47 13.81
CA GLY A 188 -20.06 11.07 14.24
C GLY A 188 -21.19 10.25 13.62
N LYS A 189 -21.85 10.74 12.56
CA LYS A 189 -22.90 10.05 11.80
C LYS A 189 -22.54 9.95 10.31
N PHE A 190 -22.93 8.83 9.68
CA PHE A 190 -22.76 8.61 8.24
C PHE A 190 -23.81 9.41 7.44
N GLU A 191 -23.39 10.20 6.45
CA GLU A 191 -24.27 10.99 5.56
C GLU A 191 -24.22 10.55 4.09
#